data_AF-A0A8S2VIN7-F1
#
_entry.id   AF-A0A8S2VIN7-F1
#
_cell.length_a   1.000
_cell.length_b   1.000
_cell.length_c   1.000
_cell.angle_alpha   90.00
_cell.angle_beta   90.00
_cell.angle_gamma   90.00
#
_symmetry.space_group_name_H-M   'P 1'
#
loop_
_entity.id
_entity.type
_entity.pdbx_description
1 polymer ?
#
loop_
_entity_poly.entity_id
_entity_poly.type
_entity_poly.pdbx_seq_one_letter_code
_entity_poly.pdbx_strand_id
1 'polypeptide(L)'
;MRCFPFLRRIGCLPGERETAEALLEVGYLCGVIPGGVDEAMIGHKNAYKVCWPKKSKKSSRKGFALIAMKAGCPIIPCFLQNQEEMRFNPIFWFGNLLHIGRLYSYIMLFNIPYIMPLVCNICQTLWFCCTWFQFPIPVKLTLHIGDPVEYGENDTAKDVVNRSRIALQTLINKHQPH
;
A
#
# COMPACT_ATOMS: atom_id res chain seq x y z
N MET A 1 3.47 14.86 7.30
CA MET A 1 3.07 15.65 6.10
C MET A 1 1.76 16.33 6.42
N ARG A 2 1.65 17.65 6.25
CA ARG A 2 0.38 18.34 6.43
C ARG A 2 -0.57 17.94 5.30
N CYS A 3 -1.74 17.39 5.65
CA CYS A 3 -2.78 17.07 4.68
C CYS A 3 -3.34 18.39 4.09
N PHE A 4 -3.62 18.44 2.79
CA PHE A 4 -4.20 19.64 2.19
C PHE A 4 -5.56 19.97 2.83
N PRO A 5 -5.89 21.25 3.10
CA PRO A 5 -7.11 21.61 3.83
C PRO A 5 -8.42 21.06 3.22
N PHE A 6 -8.48 20.93 1.89
CA PHE A 6 -9.67 20.39 1.21
C PHE A 6 -9.82 18.88 1.41
N LEU A 7 -8.71 18.13 1.53
CA LEU A 7 -8.72 16.68 1.75
C LEU A 7 -9.36 16.32 3.10
N ARG A 8 -9.26 17.21 4.09
CA ARG A 8 -9.94 17.05 5.38
C ARG A 8 -11.47 16.99 5.24
N ARG A 9 -12.04 17.67 4.23
CA ARG A 9 -13.50 17.66 3.99
C ARG A 9 -14.02 16.32 3.47
N ILE A 10 -13.16 15.55 2.81
CA ILE A 10 -13.49 14.21 2.31
C ILE A 10 -12.99 13.10 3.25
N GLY A 11 -12.65 13.45 4.50
CA GLY A 11 -12.25 12.50 5.54
C GLY A 11 -10.77 12.09 5.51
N CYS A 12 -9.93 12.69 4.66
CA CYS A 12 -8.50 12.40 4.64
C CYS A 12 -7.80 13.24 5.72
N LEU A 13 -7.29 12.54 6.75
CA LEU A 13 -6.57 13.14 7.87
C LEU A 13 -5.07 12.83 7.80
N PRO A 14 -4.21 13.62 8.47
CA PRO A 14 -2.81 13.26 8.64
C PRO A 14 -2.70 11.83 9.21
N GLY A 15 -1.86 11.00 8.59
CA GLY A 15 -1.65 9.61 8.98
C GLY A 15 -0.82 9.44 10.26
N GLU A 16 -1.20 10.16 11.32
CA GLU A 16 -0.60 10.10 12.65
C GLU A 16 -1.29 9.02 13.49
N ARG A 17 -0.53 8.37 14.39
CA ARG A 17 -1.07 7.26 15.19
C ARG A 17 -2.17 7.72 16.13
N GLU A 18 -1.96 8.87 16.78
CA GLU A 18 -2.90 9.47 17.72
C GLU A 18 -4.24 9.80 17.06
N THR A 19 -4.20 10.32 15.83
CA THR A 19 -5.42 10.61 15.06
C THR A 19 -6.17 9.32 14.71
N ALA A 20 -5.46 8.28 14.29
CA ALA A 20 -6.08 6.99 13.97
C ALA A 20 -6.70 6.33 15.21
N GLU A 21 -6.05 6.42 16.37
CA GLU A 21 -6.56 5.90 17.64
C GLU A 21 -7.85 6.64 18.06
N ALA A 22 -7.83 7.97 18.05
CA ALA A 22 -9.01 8.76 18.41
C ALA A 22 -10.21 8.48 17.48
N LEU A 23 -9.98 8.24 16.19
CA LEU A 23 -11.06 7.90 15.26
C LEU A 23 -11.65 6.52 15.53
N LEU A 24 -10.81 5.54 15.85
CA LEU A 24 -11.26 4.18 16.18
C LEU A 24 -12.04 4.15 17.51
N GLU A 25 -11.63 4.93 18.52
CA GLU A 25 -12.35 5.05 19.79
C GLU A 25 -13.76 5.63 19.61
N VAL A 26 -13.95 6.54 18.65
CA VAL A 26 -15.26 7.11 18.32
C VAL A 26 -16.11 6.16 17.43
N GLY A 27 -15.52 5.07 16.94
CA GLY A 27 -16.21 4.07 16.13
C GLY A 27 -16.16 4.32 14.62
N TYR A 28 -15.25 5.18 14.13
CA TYR A 28 -15.05 5.37 12.69
C TYR A 28 -14.24 4.23 12.05
N LEU A 29 -14.52 3.96 10.78
CA LEU A 29 -13.72 3.04 9.97
C LEU A 29 -12.44 3.72 9.48
N CYS A 30 -11.29 3.10 9.72
CA CYS A 30 -9.99 3.59 9.30
C CYS A 30 -9.42 2.74 8.16
N GLY A 31 -9.39 3.29 6.95
CA GLY A 31 -8.73 2.66 5.80
C GLY A 31 -7.21 2.82 5.86
N VAL A 32 -6.46 1.72 5.72
CA VAL A 32 -4.99 1.73 5.76
C VAL A 32 -4.42 0.98 4.55
N ILE A 33 -3.43 1.59 3.89
CA ILE A 33 -2.65 0.97 2.81
C ILE A 33 -1.24 0.67 3.34
N PRO A 34 -0.98 -0.56 3.84
CA PRO A 34 0.25 -0.88 4.57
C PRO A 34 1.55 -0.78 3.75
N GLY A 35 1.56 -1.07 2.45
CA GLY A 35 2.78 -0.90 1.64
C GLY A 35 2.95 0.49 1.02
N GLY A 36 1.91 1.32 1.03
CA GLY A 36 1.98 2.72 0.61
C GLY A 36 2.48 2.92 -0.83
N VAL A 37 3.23 3.99 -1.07
CA VAL A 37 3.76 4.35 -2.40
C VAL A 37 4.65 3.25 -2.98
N ASP A 38 5.36 2.51 -2.12
CA ASP A 38 6.26 1.44 -2.57
C ASP A 38 5.46 0.32 -3.26
N GLU A 39 4.27 -0.05 -2.76
CA GLU A 39 3.38 -1.01 -3.42
C GLU A 39 2.81 -0.46 -4.73
N ALA A 40 2.43 0.82 -4.77
CA ALA A 40 1.89 1.46 -5.97
C ALA A 40 2.92 1.56 -7.12
N MET A 41 4.22 1.47 -6.82
CA MET A 41 5.31 1.50 -7.79
C MET A 41 5.74 0.10 -8.28
N ILE A 42 5.26 -0.97 -7.64
CA ILE A 42 5.50 -2.35 -8.10
C ILE A 42 4.60 -2.58 -9.32
N GLY A 43 5.15 -2.35 -10.51
CA GLY A 43 4.41 -2.43 -11.78
C GLY A 43 3.74 -3.79 -12.04
N HIS A 44 2.98 -3.86 -13.14
CA HIS A 44 2.02 -4.92 -13.50
C HIS A 44 2.47 -6.38 -13.27
N LYS A 45 3.76 -6.73 -13.40
CA LYS A 45 4.25 -8.13 -13.28
C LYS A 45 4.20 -8.71 -11.87
N ASN A 46 4.22 -7.88 -10.82
CA ASN A 46 4.18 -8.31 -9.42
C ASN A 46 3.02 -7.67 -8.65
N ALA A 47 2.07 -7.05 -9.35
CA ALA A 47 1.08 -6.18 -8.72
C ALA A 47 0.12 -6.89 -7.76
N TYR A 48 -0.07 -8.20 -7.95
CA TYR A 48 -0.93 -9.04 -7.10
C TYR A 48 -0.15 -9.79 -5.99
N LYS A 49 1.14 -9.48 -5.82
CA LYS A 49 1.93 -9.97 -4.69
C LYS A 49 1.95 -8.91 -3.61
N VAL A 50 1.39 -9.22 -2.45
CA VAL A 50 1.43 -8.32 -1.28
C VAL A 50 2.88 -8.12 -0.87
N CYS A 51 3.40 -6.92 -1.11
CA CYS A 51 4.78 -6.55 -0.89
C CYS A 51 4.84 -5.44 0.14
N TRP A 52 4.92 -5.80 1.42
CA TRP A 52 5.18 -4.82 2.47
C TRP A 52 6.69 -4.68 2.66
N PRO A 53 7.34 -3.68 2.02
CA PRO A 53 8.78 -3.57 2.08
C PRO A 53 9.22 -3.39 3.53
N LYS A 54 10.19 -4.22 3.93
CA LYS A 54 10.91 -4.05 5.19
C LYS A 54 11.79 -2.82 5.01
N LYS A 55 11.45 -1.69 5.66
CA LYS A 55 12.30 -0.48 5.64
C LYS A 55 13.69 -0.71 6.27
N SER A 56 13.87 -1.81 7.00
CA SER A 56 15.13 -2.26 7.60
C SER A 56 15.03 -3.76 7.97
N LYS A 57 16.17 -4.46 8.15
CA LYS A 57 16.25 -5.81 8.75
C LYS A 57 15.41 -5.96 10.04
N LYS A 58 15.11 -4.85 10.73
CA LYS A 58 14.38 -4.80 12.02
C LYS A 58 12.94 -4.24 11.95
N SER A 59 12.51 -3.68 10.81
CA SER A 59 11.26 -2.90 10.70
C SER A 59 10.29 -3.51 9.69
N SER A 60 9.29 -4.23 10.21
CA SER A 60 8.03 -4.44 9.47
C SER A 60 7.11 -3.24 9.72
N ARG A 61 6.25 -2.90 8.75
CA ARG A 61 5.22 -1.87 8.90
C ARG A 61 4.17 -2.36 9.91
N LYS A 62 4.40 -2.15 11.21
CA LYS A 62 3.51 -2.63 12.30
C LYS A 62 2.56 -1.58 12.86
N GLY A 63 2.64 -0.33 12.37
CA GLY A 63 1.89 0.79 12.95
C GLY A 63 0.39 0.52 13.01
N PHE A 64 -0.18 0.01 11.92
CA PHE A 64 -1.60 -0.31 11.83
C PHE A 64 -2.01 -1.43 12.79
N ALA A 65 -1.19 -2.48 12.92
CA ALA A 65 -1.48 -3.59 13.81
C ALA A 65 -1.41 -3.19 15.29
N LEU A 66 -0.45 -2.32 15.65
CA LEU A 66 -0.37 -1.79 17.02
C LEU A 66 -1.59 -0.97 17.39
N ILE A 67 -2.06 -0.12 16.48
CA ILE A 67 -3.26 0.71 16.68
C ILE A 67 -4.50 -0.19 16.80
N ALA A 68 -4.66 -1.16 15.90
CA ALA A 68 -5.81 -2.06 15.91
C ALA A 68 -5.87 -2.92 17.18
N MET A 69 -4.72 -3.45 17.63
CA MET A 69 -4.64 -4.19 18.90
C MET A 69 -4.95 -3.30 20.11
N LYS A 70 -4.45 -2.06 20.14
CA LYS A 70 -4.71 -1.11 21.22
C LYS A 70 -6.20 -0.73 21.30
N ALA A 71 -6.82 -0.51 20.14
CA ALA A 71 -8.24 -0.17 20.04
C ALA A 71 -9.17 -1.40 20.19
N GLY A 72 -8.63 -2.62 20.19
CA GLY A 72 -9.42 -3.85 20.19
C GLY A 72 -10.30 -4.04 18.95
N CYS A 73 -10.01 -3.33 17.84
CA CYS A 73 -10.79 -3.38 16.62
C CYS A 73 -10.21 -4.40 15.63
N PRO A 74 -11.02 -5.28 15.01
CA PRO A 74 -10.52 -6.27 14.06
C PRO A 74 -9.98 -5.63 12.78
N ILE A 75 -9.01 -6.28 12.13
CA ILE A 75 -8.49 -5.88 10.81
C ILE A 75 -9.24 -6.66 9.73
N ILE A 76 -9.88 -5.95 8.80
CA ILE A 76 -10.59 -6.55 7.67
C ILE A 76 -9.75 -6.37 6.40
N PRO A 77 -9.28 -7.45 5.75
CA PRO A 77 -8.54 -7.35 4.49
C PRO A 77 -9.51 -7.07 3.34
N CYS A 78 -9.18 -6.05 2.54
CA CYS A 78 -9.96 -5.68 1.35
C CYS A 78 -9.07 -5.77 0.10
N PHE A 79 -9.57 -6.36 -0.97
CA PHE A 79 -8.88 -6.48 -2.25
C PHE A 79 -9.78 -6.03 -3.41
N LEU A 80 -9.24 -5.19 -4.30
CA LEU A 80 -9.94 -4.74 -5.50
C LEU A 80 -9.42 -5.50 -6.73
N GLN A 81 -10.27 -6.36 -7.28
CA GLN A 81 -9.97 -7.13 -8.48
C GLN A 81 -9.86 -6.23 -9.72
N ASN A 82 -8.90 -6.52 -10.61
CA ASN A 82 -8.65 -5.82 -11.88
C ASN A 82 -8.26 -4.33 -11.75
N GLN A 83 -7.86 -3.87 -10.56
CA GLN A 83 -7.45 -2.48 -10.33
C GLN A 83 -6.32 -2.04 -11.28
N GLU A 84 -5.38 -2.92 -11.56
CA GLU A 84 -4.24 -2.62 -12.42
C GLU A 84 -4.55 -2.74 -13.91
N GLU A 85 -5.53 -3.56 -14.28
CA GLU A 85 -5.96 -3.76 -15.67
C GLU A 85 -6.84 -2.60 -16.15
N MET A 86 -7.51 -1.90 -15.23
CA MET A 86 -8.29 -0.68 -15.47
C MET A 86 -7.45 0.44 -16.10
N ARG A 87 -6.14 0.46 -15.83
CA ARG A 87 -5.25 1.53 -16.27
C ARG A 87 -4.19 0.97 -17.21
N PHE A 88 -4.19 1.46 -18.44
CA PHE A 88 -3.08 1.21 -19.36
C PHE A 88 -2.26 2.46 -19.51
N ASN A 89 -0.97 2.37 -19.17
CA ASN A 89 -0.06 3.48 -19.34
C ASN A 89 1.07 3.07 -20.28
N PRO A 90 1.11 3.59 -21.52
CA PRO A 90 2.16 3.27 -22.49
C PRO A 90 3.56 3.57 -21.95
N ILE A 91 3.73 4.66 -21.18
CA ILE A 91 5.02 5.07 -20.63
C ILE A 91 5.52 4.03 -19.61
N PHE A 92 4.65 3.56 -18.71
CA PHE A 92 5.03 2.49 -17.78
C PHE A 92 5.22 1.15 -18.47
N TRP A 93 4.45 0.86 -19.53
CA TRP A 93 4.62 -0.34 -20.35
C TRP A 93 5.99 -0.35 -21.05
N PHE A 94 6.36 0.74 -21.73
CA PHE A 94 7.69 0.93 -22.34
C PHE A 94 8.81 0.93 -21.30
N GLY A 95 8.62 1.59 -20.16
CA GLY A 95 9.61 1.60 -19.08
C GLY A 95 9.85 0.21 -18.47
N ASN A 96 8.80 -0.62 -18.40
CA ASN A 96 8.92 -2.01 -17.97
C ASN A 96 9.64 -2.87 -19.02
N LEU A 97 9.39 -2.63 -20.32
CA LEU A 97 10.11 -3.27 -21.42
C LEU A 97 11.62 -2.98 -21.37
N LEU A 98 11.98 -1.72 -21.08
CA LEU A 98 13.35 -1.26 -20.92
C LEU A 98 13.96 -1.60 -19.54
N HIS A 99 13.27 -2.36 -18.70
CA HIS A 99 13.72 -2.77 -17.36
C HIS A 99 14.10 -1.60 -16.42
N ILE A 100 13.53 -0.40 -16.63
CA ILE A 100 13.80 0.81 -15.83
C ILE A 100 13.46 0.57 -14.35
N GLY A 101 12.44 -0.24 -14.05
CA GLY A 101 12.09 -0.61 -12.67
C GLY A 101 13.16 -1.42 -11.95
N ARG A 102 13.95 -2.24 -12.67
CA ARG A 102 15.12 -2.94 -12.09
C ARG A 102 16.24 -1.95 -11.81
N LEU A 103 16.51 -1.05 -12.75
CA LEU A 103 17.51 0.01 -12.58
C LEU A 103 17.18 0.91 -11.37
N TYR A 104 15.92 1.32 -11.21
CA TYR A 104 15.46 2.05 -10.03
C TYR A 104 15.73 1.26 -8.74
N SER A 105 15.41 -0.03 -8.72
CA SER A 105 15.67 -0.89 -7.55
C SER A 105 17.16 -0.97 -7.21
N TYR A 106 18.03 -1.07 -8.22
CA TYR A 106 19.48 -1.02 -8.04
C TYR A 106 19.97 0.34 -7.51
N ILE A 107 19.48 1.45 -8.05
CA ILE A 107 19.83 2.80 -7.60
C ILE A 107 19.42 3.01 -6.13
N MET A 108 18.23 2.54 -5.75
CA MET A 108 17.72 2.62 -4.38
C MET A 108 18.57 1.79 -3.39
N LEU A 109 19.23 0.71 -3.83
CA LEU A 109 20.13 -0.10 -3.01
C LEU A 109 21.42 0.64 -2.62
N PHE A 110 21.91 1.57 -3.44
CA PHE A 110 23.14 2.33 -3.14
C PHE A 110 22.98 3.29 -1.95
N ASN A 111 21.74 3.58 -1.53
CA ASN A 111 21.38 4.30 -0.30
C ASN A 111 22.31 5.45 0.10
N ILE A 112 22.64 6.32 -0.87
CA ILE A 112 23.54 7.46 -0.66
C ILE A 112 22.78 8.53 0.14
N PRO A 113 23.23 8.88 1.37
CA PRO A 113 22.59 9.92 2.15
C PRO A 113 22.64 11.27 1.40
N TYR A 114 21.63 12.12 1.60
CA TYR A 114 21.43 13.43 0.95
C TYR A 114 20.94 13.43 -0.50
N ILE A 115 21.43 12.54 -1.37
CA ILE A 115 20.98 12.46 -2.78
C ILE A 115 19.66 11.67 -2.89
N MET A 116 19.51 10.62 -2.07
CA MET A 116 18.34 9.73 -2.14
C MET A 116 16.99 10.44 -2.01
N PRO A 117 16.80 11.41 -1.09
CA PRO A 117 15.53 12.15 -1.02
C PRO A 117 15.23 12.93 -2.30
N LEU A 118 16.24 13.55 -2.94
CA LEU A 118 16.05 14.28 -4.21
C LEU A 118 15.64 13.32 -5.32
N VAL A 119 16.35 12.19 -5.45
CA VAL A 119 16.02 11.15 -6.44
C VAL A 119 14.62 10.61 -6.21
N CYS A 120 14.23 10.34 -4.96
CA CYS A 120 12.86 9.90 -4.64
C CYS A 120 11.81 10.94 -5.03
N ASN A 121 12.03 12.22 -4.75
CA ASN A 121 11.09 13.28 -5.12
C ASN A 121 10.98 13.43 -6.65
N ILE A 122 12.10 13.37 -7.38
CA ILE A 122 12.10 13.41 -8.85
C ILE A 122 11.36 12.19 -9.40
N CYS A 123 11.67 10.98 -8.92
CA CYS A 123 10.99 9.77 -9.36
C CYS A 123 9.49 9.79 -9.05
N GLN A 124 9.07 10.29 -7.88
CA GLN A 124 7.66 10.44 -7.52
C GLN A 124 6.97 11.49 -8.38
N THR A 125 7.63 12.61 -8.67
CA THR A 125 7.09 13.65 -9.55
C THR A 125 6.94 13.13 -10.97
N LEU A 126 7.95 12.44 -11.51
CA LEU A 126 7.88 11.81 -12.81
C LEU A 126 6.79 10.73 -12.84
N TRP A 127 6.70 9.89 -11.82
CA TRP A 127 5.63 8.89 -11.70
C TRP A 127 4.26 9.57 -11.71
N PHE A 128 4.07 10.62 -10.91
CA PHE A 128 2.83 11.39 -10.84
C PHE A 128 2.51 12.10 -12.16
N CYS A 129 3.48 12.66 -12.88
CA CYS A 129 3.23 13.26 -14.19
C CYS A 129 2.90 12.19 -15.24
N CYS A 130 3.59 11.06 -15.22
CA CYS A 130 3.37 9.96 -16.15
C CYS A 130 2.02 9.27 -15.93
N THR A 131 1.51 9.18 -14.69
CA THR A 131 0.19 8.60 -14.41
C THR A 131 -0.96 9.38 -15.04
N TRP A 132 -0.78 10.65 -15.40
CA TRP A 132 -1.80 11.43 -16.11
C TRP A 132 -1.98 10.97 -17.57
N PHE A 133 -0.98 10.31 -18.16
CA PHE A 133 -1.06 9.72 -19.50
C PHE A 133 -1.61 8.28 -19.50
N GLN A 134 -2.42 7.93 -18.51
CA GLN A 134 -3.08 6.62 -18.46
C GLN A 134 -4.38 6.62 -19.28
N PHE A 135 -4.57 5.58 -20.06
CA PHE A 135 -5.81 5.30 -20.76
C PHE A 135 -6.69 4.39 -19.90
N PRO A 136 -7.94 4.77 -19.62
CA PRO A 136 -8.86 3.91 -18.91
C PRO A 136 -9.29 2.75 -19.84
N ILE A 137 -9.14 1.52 -19.36
CA ILE A 137 -9.65 0.33 -20.03
C ILE A 137 -10.92 -0.12 -19.29
N PRO A 138 -12.04 -0.34 -19.99
CA PRO A 138 -13.24 -0.85 -19.36
C PRO A 138 -13.01 -2.28 -18.88
N VAL A 139 -12.90 -2.44 -17.57
CA VAL A 139 -12.81 -3.74 -16.89
C VAL A 139 -13.78 -3.79 -15.73
N LYS A 140 -14.25 -4.99 -15.39
CA LYS A 140 -15.09 -5.17 -14.20
C LYS A 140 -14.24 -5.07 -12.95
N LEU A 141 -14.46 -4.03 -12.14
CA LEU A 141 -13.90 -3.91 -10.81
C LEU A 141 -14.80 -4.59 -9.80
N THR A 142 -14.24 -5.48 -8.98
CA THR A 142 -14.97 -6.16 -7.91
C THR A 142 -14.19 -6.01 -6.61
N LEU A 143 -14.82 -5.39 -5.60
CA LEU A 143 -14.25 -5.30 -4.26
C LEU A 143 -14.59 -6.57 -3.49
N HIS A 144 -13.55 -7.28 -3.08
CA HIS A 144 -13.64 -8.46 -2.23
C HIS A 144 -13.26 -8.07 -0.81
N ILE A 145 -14.14 -8.40 0.13
CA ILE A 145 -13.93 -8.18 1.57
C ILE A 145 -13.70 -9.56 2.17
N GLY A 146 -12.56 -9.73 2.83
CA GLY A 146 -12.22 -10.97 3.52
C GLY A 146 -12.70 -10.98 4.97
N ASP A 147 -12.49 -12.11 5.63
CA ASP A 147 -12.91 -12.30 7.02
C ASP A 147 -12.05 -11.44 7.98
N PRO A 148 -12.63 -10.97 9.10
CA PRO A 148 -11.89 -10.26 10.14
C PRO A 148 -10.72 -11.07 10.68
N VAL A 149 -9.54 -10.45 10.81
CA VAL A 149 -8.36 -11.06 11.41
C VAL A 149 -8.46 -10.92 12.94
N GLU A 150 -8.67 -12.05 13.61
CA GLU A 150 -8.76 -12.13 15.07
C GLU A 150 -7.39 -11.98 15.77
N TYR A 151 -7.44 -11.49 17.01
CA TYR A 151 -6.29 -11.34 17.90
C TYR A 151 -6.40 -12.35 19.05
N GLY A 152 -5.33 -13.08 19.31
CA GLY A 152 -5.12 -13.84 20.53
C GLY A 152 -4.52 -12.97 21.64
N GLU A 153 -4.78 -13.33 22.89
CA GLU A 153 -4.35 -12.57 24.08
C GLU A 153 -2.82 -12.39 24.19
N ASN A 154 -2.03 -13.30 23.60
CA ASN A 154 -0.56 -13.28 23.62
C ASN A 154 0.07 -12.91 22.26
N ASP A 155 -0.70 -12.35 21.34
CA ASP A 155 -0.18 -12.05 20.01
C ASP A 155 0.78 -10.88 20.00
N THR A 156 1.91 -11.04 19.30
CA THR A 156 2.78 -9.91 18.99
C THR A 156 2.24 -9.19 17.76
N ALA A 157 2.41 -7.86 17.70
CA ALA A 157 2.07 -7.08 16.49
C ALA A 157 2.73 -7.60 15.19
N LYS A 158 3.83 -8.35 15.27
CA LYS A 158 4.44 -9.02 14.11
C LYS A 158 3.56 -10.15 13.56
N ASP A 159 2.92 -10.90 14.45
CA ASP A 159 2.11 -12.07 14.12
C ASP A 159 0.80 -11.61 13.50
N VAL A 160 0.18 -10.58 14.07
CA VAL A 160 -0.99 -9.90 13.49
C VAL A 160 -0.71 -9.39 12.07
N VAL A 161 0.43 -8.73 11.87
CA VAL A 161 0.87 -8.29 10.54
C VAL A 161 1.06 -9.49 9.60
N ASN A 162 1.64 -10.58 10.08
CA ASN A 162 1.83 -11.78 9.26
C ASN A 162 0.51 -12.43 8.85
N ARG A 163 -0.44 -12.60 9.77
CA ARG A 163 -1.78 -13.12 9.47
C ARG A 163 -2.54 -12.22 8.52
N SER A 164 -2.52 -10.91 8.76
CA SER A 164 -3.17 -9.93 7.87
C SER A 164 -2.64 -10.02 6.44
N ARG A 165 -1.31 -10.19 6.30
CA ARG A 165 -0.68 -10.37 4.98
C ARG A 165 -1.11 -11.67 4.32
N ILE A 166 -1.12 -12.77 5.07
CA ILE A 166 -1.55 -14.08 4.55
C ILE A 166 -3.01 -14.03 4.14
N ALA A 167 -3.90 -13.49 4.98
CA ALA A 167 -5.32 -13.33 4.69
C ALA A 167 -5.54 -12.51 3.41
N LEU A 168 -4.84 -11.37 3.27
CA LEU A 168 -4.91 -10.55 2.07
C LEU A 168 -4.37 -11.29 0.83
N GLN A 169 -3.24 -11.99 0.94
CA GLN A 169 -2.67 -12.74 -0.19
C GLN A 169 -3.56 -13.91 -0.60
N THR A 170 -4.18 -14.61 0.36
CA THR A 170 -5.16 -15.67 0.09
C THR A 170 -6.39 -15.10 -0.63
N LEU A 171 -6.88 -13.95 -0.19
CA LEU A 171 -8.00 -13.26 -0.82
C LEU A 171 -7.69 -12.85 -2.27
N ILE A 172 -6.46 -12.38 -2.52
CA ILE A 172 -5.97 -12.06 -3.86
C ILE A 172 -5.87 -13.32 -4.72
N ASN A 173 -5.19 -14.36 -4.25
CA ASN A 173 -4.99 -15.61 -4.98
C ASN A 173 -6.32 -16.28 -5.36
N LYS A 174 -7.34 -16.15 -4.50
CA LYS A 174 -8.69 -16.68 -4.75
C LYS A 174 -9.41 -15.97 -5.90
N HIS A 175 -9.29 -14.65 -5.99
CA HIS A 175 -10.07 -13.84 -6.93
C HIS A 175 -9.28 -13.39 -8.17
N GLN A 176 -7.95 -13.52 -8.13
CA GLN A 176 -7.05 -13.19 -9.23
C GLN A 176 -5.93 -14.24 -9.34
N PRO A 177 -6.26 -15.49 -9.73
CA PRO A 177 -5.25 -16.49 -10.04
C PRO A 177 -4.50 -16.07 -11.31
N HIS A 178 -3.24 -15.70 -11.18
CA HIS A 178 -2.32 -15.44 -12.29
C HIS A 178 -1.27 -16.54 -12.40
#